data_AF-A0A060BU99-F1
#
_entry.id   AF-A0A060BU99-F1
#
_cell.length_a   1.000
_cell.length_b   1.000
_cell.length_c   1.000
_cell.angle_alpha   90.00
_cell.angle_beta   90.00
_cell.angle_gamma   90.00
#
_symmetry.space_group_name_H-M   'P 1'
#
loop_
_entity.id
_entity.type
_entity.pdbx_description
1 polymer ?
#
loop_
_entity_poly.entity_id
_entity_poly.type
_entity_poly.pdbx_seq_one_letter_code
_entity_poly.pdbx_strand_id
1 'polypeptide(L)'
;MGGYGALKLGLCGDGRFSRVAALSGAVDIARDHDNADPENAAFFRSIFGTDKEATGTFDDLMTAAETLSAEKRPKVYMWCGTE
;
A
#
# COMPACT_ATOMS: atom_id res chain seq x y z
N MET A 1 -3.36 -8.75 -4.85
CA MET A 1 -3.53 -7.47 -4.11
C MET A 1 -3.93 -7.60 -2.63
N GLY A 2 -4.13 -8.78 -2.04
CA GLY A 2 -4.54 -8.89 -0.62
C GLY A 2 -3.55 -8.27 0.37
N GLY A 3 -2.24 -8.41 0.13
CA GLY A 3 -1.20 -7.83 0.99
C GLY A 3 -1.23 -6.29 1.06
N TYR A 4 -1.45 -5.61 -0.09
CA TYR A 4 -1.63 -4.15 -0.14
C TYR A 4 -2.82 -3.71 0.73
N GLY A 5 -3.98 -4.34 0.52
CA GLY A 5 -5.19 -4.01 1.27
C GLY A 5 -5.05 -4.26 2.77
N ALA A 6 -4.37 -5.35 3.17
CA ALA A 6 -4.10 -5.63 4.58
C ALA A 6 -3.24 -4.54 5.22
N LEU A 7 -2.19 -4.09 4.54
CA LEU A 7 -1.35 -2.98 5.02
C LEU A 7 -2.13 -1.67 5.07
N LYS A 8 -2.90 -1.35 4.03
CA LYS A 8 -3.76 -0.15 4.00
C LYS A 8 -4.75 -0.12 5.15
N LEU A 9 -5.42 -1.24 5.42
CA LEU A 9 -6.33 -1.37 6.55
C LEU A 9 -5.62 -1.22 7.89
N GLY A 10 -4.40 -1.75 8.04
CA GLY A 10 -3.61 -1.60 9.25
C GLY A 10 -3.14 -0.17 9.49
N LEU A 11 -2.59 0.47 8.46
CA LEU A 11 -1.96 1.77 8.55
C LEU A 11 -2.99 2.91 8.60
N CYS A 12 -4.06 2.79 7.81
CA CYS A 12 -5.10 3.81 7.71
C CYS A 12 -6.36 3.46 8.53
N GLY A 13 -6.30 2.37 9.31
CA GLY A 13 -7.42 1.82 10.07
C GLY A 13 -7.68 2.48 11.42
N ASP A 14 -6.96 3.54 11.78
CA ASP A 14 -7.08 4.22 13.08
C ASP A 14 -6.95 3.27 14.29
N GLY A 15 -6.02 2.32 14.23
CA GLY A 15 -5.77 1.35 15.30
C GLY A 15 -6.80 0.20 15.40
N ARG A 16 -7.74 0.07 14.44
CA ARG A 16 -8.70 -1.04 14.41
C ARG A 16 -8.06 -2.43 14.31
N PHE A 17 -6.86 -2.51 13.73
CA PHE A 17 -6.13 -3.76 13.55
C PHE A 17 -4.83 -3.71 14.36
N SER A 18 -4.65 -4.66 15.28
CA SER A 18 -3.42 -4.75 16.08
C SER A 18 -2.27 -5.45 15.35
N ARG A 19 -2.57 -6.22 14.30
CA ARG A 19 -1.61 -6.99 13.51
C ARG A 19 -2.08 -7.09 12.06
N VAL A 20 -1.13 -7.07 11.13
CA VAL A 20 -1.38 -7.28 9.70
C VAL A 20 -0.29 -8.14 9.09
N ALA A 21 -0.65 -8.94 8.09
CA ALA A 21 0.28 -9.75 7.32
C ALA A 21 0.09 -9.47 5.84
N ALA A 22 1.19 -9.22 5.13
CA ALA A 22 1.22 -9.09 3.68
C ALA A 22 2.09 -10.19 3.08
N LEU A 23 1.47 -11.03 2.26
CA LEU A 23 2.12 -12.12 1.55
C LEU A 23 2.10 -11.78 0.06
N SER A 24 3.28 -11.64 -0.56
CA SER A 24 3.45 -11.23 -1.96
C SER A 24 2.64 -9.97 -2.31
N GLY A 25 2.77 -8.94 -1.47
CA GLY A 25 2.04 -7.69 -1.59
C GLY A 25 2.66 -6.71 -2.59
N ALA A 26 1.83 -6.09 -3.43
CA ALA A 26 2.18 -4.92 -4.22
C ALA A 26 2.12 -3.67 -3.32
N VAL A 27 3.23 -3.33 -2.65
CA VAL A 27 3.24 -2.36 -1.53
C VAL A 27 3.65 -0.94 -1.92
N ASP A 28 4.12 -0.75 -3.15
CA ASP A 28 4.65 0.52 -3.65
C ASP A 28 3.91 0.88 -4.95
N ILE A 29 2.73 1.47 -4.79
CA ILE A 29 1.83 1.76 -5.91
C ILE A 29 2.38 2.83 -6.85
N ALA A 30 3.22 3.75 -6.36
CA ALA A 30 3.86 4.79 -7.16
C ALA A 30 4.82 4.12 -8.16
N ARG A 31 5.69 3.24 -7.64
CA ARG A 31 6.59 2.44 -8.45
C ARG A 31 5.84 1.48 -9.39
N ASP A 32 4.72 0.90 -8.95
CA ASP A 32 3.93 0.00 -9.79
C ASP A 32 3.25 0.75 -10.95
N HIS A 33 2.84 2.01 -10.75
CA HIS A 33 2.30 2.87 -11.80
C HIS A 33 3.36 3.19 -12.88
N ASP A 34 4.61 3.46 -12.47
CA ASP A 34 5.71 3.77 -13.40
C ASP A 34 6.17 2.57 -14.23
N ASN A 35 6.06 1.35 -13.68
CA ASN A 35 6.49 0.12 -14.35
C ASN A 35 5.37 -0.59 -15.13
N ALA A 36 4.14 -0.07 -15.07
CA ALA A 36 3.01 -0.70 -15.72
C ALA A 36 3.10 -0.61 -17.26
N ASP A 37 2.79 -1.70 -17.94
CA ASP A 37 2.50 -1.65 -19.38
C ASP A 37 1.27 -0.76 -19.66
N PRO A 38 1.01 -0.35 -20.91
CA PRO A 38 -0.08 0.59 -21.22
C PRO A 38 -1.47 0.14 -20.77
N GLU A 39 -1.75 -1.17 -20.77
CA GLU A 39 -3.05 -1.72 -20.34
C GLU A 39 -3.19 -1.64 -18.81
N ASN A 40 -2.15 -2.08 -18.10
CA ASN A 40 -2.08 -2.00 -16.64
C ASN A 40 -2.05 -0.55 -16.15
N ALA A 41 -1.39 0.36 -16.86
CA ALA A 41 -1.34 1.78 -16.51
C ALA A 41 -2.73 2.43 -16.50
N ALA A 42 -3.60 2.07 -17.45
CA ALA A 42 -4.98 2.54 -17.47
C ALA A 42 -5.78 2.00 -16.28
N PHE A 43 -5.57 0.72 -15.93
CA PHE A 43 -6.18 0.11 -14.75
C PHE A 43 -5.75 0.79 -13.44
N PHE A 44 -4.43 0.94 -13.20
CA PHE A 44 -3.91 1.62 -12.01
C PHE A 44 -4.44 3.05 -11.93
N ARG A 45 -4.46 3.78 -13.05
CA ARG A 45 -4.99 5.15 -13.11
C ARG A 45 -6.47 5.23 -12.74
N SER A 46 -7.27 4.23 -13.09
CA SER A 46 -8.69 4.19 -12.74
C SER A 46 -8.94 4.03 -11.23
N ILE A 47 -7.98 3.47 -10.49
CA ILE A 47 -8.08 3.20 -9.05
C ILE A 47 -7.40 4.29 -8.23
N PHE A 48 -6.18 4.67 -8.60
CA PHE A 48 -5.29 5.53 -7.80
C PHE A 48 -5.10 6.93 -8.40
N GLY A 49 -5.64 7.21 -9.59
CA GLY A 49 -5.30 8.41 -10.34
C GLY A 49 -3.90 8.32 -10.93
N THR A 50 -3.32 9.47 -11.26
CA THR A 50 -1.91 9.54 -11.69
C THR A 50 -0.95 9.27 -10.54
N ASP A 51 0.28 8.86 -10.84
CA ASP A 51 1.34 8.67 -9.82
C ASP A 51 1.48 9.89 -8.87
N LYS A 52 1.47 11.11 -9.44
CA LYS A 52 1.49 12.35 -8.67
C LYS A 52 0.29 12.52 -7.74
N GLU A 53 -0.87 12.02 -8.14
CA GLU A 53 -2.10 12.03 -7.33
C GLU A 53 -2.13 10.90 -6.30
N ALA A 54 -1.38 9.81 -6.50
CA ALA A 54 -1.30 8.68 -5.58
C ALA A 54 -0.28 8.92 -4.45
N THR A 55 0.86 9.56 -4.76
CA THR A 55 1.94 9.84 -3.81
C THR A 55 1.52 10.80 -2.70
N GLY A 56 1.86 10.48 -1.44
CA GLY A 56 1.53 11.32 -0.29
C GLY A 56 0.07 11.26 0.14
N THR A 57 -0.72 10.35 -0.43
CA THR A 57 -2.17 10.25 -0.15
C THR A 57 -2.52 9.06 0.74
N PHE A 58 -3.82 8.86 0.95
CA PHE A 58 -4.37 7.72 1.68
C PHE A 58 -4.01 6.35 1.08
N ASP A 59 -3.65 6.31 -0.21
CA ASP A 59 -3.27 5.10 -0.93
C ASP A 59 -1.76 4.81 -0.89
N ASP A 60 -0.95 5.80 -0.51
CA ASP A 60 0.49 5.68 -0.34
C ASP A 60 0.82 5.06 1.03
N LEU A 61 1.17 3.77 1.01
CA LEU A 61 1.51 3.03 2.22
C LEU A 61 2.79 3.52 2.90
N MET A 62 3.74 4.11 2.16
CA MET A 62 4.98 4.64 2.73
C MET A 62 4.66 5.88 3.57
N THR A 63 3.93 6.83 2.98
CA THR A 63 3.46 8.02 3.70
C THR A 63 2.57 7.63 4.89
N ALA A 64 1.68 6.65 4.74
CA ALA A 64 0.86 6.15 5.85
C ALA A 64 1.70 5.55 6.99
N ALA A 65 2.76 4.80 6.67
CA ALA A 65 3.65 4.22 7.68
C ALA A 65 4.47 5.27 8.43
N GLU A 66 4.95 6.31 7.75
CA GLU A 66 5.73 7.40 8.34
C GLU A 66 4.90 8.29 9.26
N THR A 67 3.67 8.59 8.86
CA THR A 67 2.78 9.53 9.58
C THR A 67 1.98 8.88 10.71
N LEU A 68 1.88 7.54 10.75
CA LEU A 68 1.11 6.84 11.77
C LEU A 68 1.74 6.96 13.16
N SER A 69 0.94 7.37 14.15
CA SER A 69 1.37 7.46 15.54
C SER A 69 1.72 6.10 16.13
N ALA A 70 2.73 6.05 17.01
CA ALA A 70 3.24 4.80 17.57
C ALA A 70 2.18 3.94 18.28
N GLU A 71 1.23 4.58 18.94
CA GLU A 71 0.11 3.93 19.66
C GLU A 71 -0.85 3.18 18.73
N LYS A 72 -0.96 3.62 17.47
CA LYS A 72 -1.88 3.07 16.48
C LYS A 72 -1.19 2.12 15.49
N ARG A 73 0.13 1.94 15.60
CA ARG A 73 0.90 1.08 14.68
C ARG A 73 0.58 -0.41 14.90
N PRO A 74 0.09 -1.13 13.87
CA PRO A 74 -0.04 -2.57 13.95
C PRO A 74 1.34 -3.24 13.97
N LYS A 75 1.42 -4.45 14.53
CA LYS A 75 2.56 -5.32 14.23
C LYS A 75 2.43 -5.85 12.80
N VAL A 76 3.49 -5.67 12.02
CA VAL A 76 3.50 -6.02 10.60
C VAL A 76 4.37 -7.26 10.36
N TYR A 77 3.83 -8.23 9.63
CA TYR A 77 4.62 -9.30 9.00
C TYR A 77 4.54 -9.14 7.47
N MET A 78 5.69 -9.06 6.81
CA MET A 78 5.76 -9.04 5.35
C MET A 78 6.64 -10.18 4.86
N TRP A 79 6.18 -10.89 3.85
CA TRP A 79 6.96 -11.92 3.20
C TRP A 79 6.65 -11.97 1.70
N CYS A 80 7.70 -12.10 0.90
CA CYS A 80 7.61 -12.24 -0.55
C CYS A 80 8.64 -13.29 -0.98
N GLY A 81 8.24 -14.15 -1.91
CA GLY A 81 9.16 -15.09 -2.56
C GLY A 81 10.19 -14.35 -3.41
N THR A 82 11.20 -15.10 -3.87
CA THR A 82 12.23 -14.61 -4.78
C THR A 82 11.98 -15.04 -6.23
N GLU A 83 10.93 -15.83 -6.46
CA GLU A 83 10.54 -16.48 -7.72
C GLU A 83 9.21 -15.95 -8.29
#